data_AF-B2KBG4-F1
#
_entry.id   AF-B2KBG4-F1
#
_cell.length_a   1.000
_cell.length_b   1.000
_cell.length_c   1.000
_cell.angle_alpha   90.00
_cell.angle_beta   90.00
_cell.angle_gamma   90.00
#
_symmetry.space_group_name_H-M   'P 1'
#
loop_
_entity.id
_entity.type
_entity.pdbx_description
1 polymer ?
#
loop_
_entity_poly.entity_id
_entity_poly.type
_entity_poly.pdbx_seq_one_letter_code
_entity_poly.pdbx_strand_id
1 'polypeptide(L)'
;MKKAIITLVLILMVSVCQAQNSATAFVYPGHERIEEKLKIYQKEFELSSYTDPFIRKDIDTKATAETDSLINGFLRSSLTSKNIKHIPYGIDYSKFIPKDTKVVLVGETHGYGFETHMESIIKSLRSAGKNPYFATEFLSSEANAWLAAAKKEKNKNYLDFVAISEEAFPILEAFDDLTVIGLEVPEIFNDRQMINAFCIHAALFCALHEGEIADTKADLACVISAAEATAYRNRHWINVLDPYLRNSEPVVIYGGIGHMYYGEPSGSLADRLVARDIKTVVIYMFSKKQLDQDLKEKFKQEAVVKIPSGRKSELGIDYVIIID
;
A
#
# COMPACT_ATOMS: atom_id res chain seq x y z
N MET A 1 -37.52 -25.14 21.86
CA MET A 1 -36.66 -23.95 21.68
C MET A 1 -35.40 -24.24 20.86
N LYS A 2 -34.45 -25.09 21.29
CA LYS A 2 -33.19 -25.34 20.54
C LYS A 2 -33.38 -25.77 19.07
N LYS A 3 -34.38 -26.61 18.77
CA LYS A 3 -34.69 -27.06 17.40
C LYS A 3 -35.23 -25.94 16.50
N ALA A 4 -35.98 -24.99 17.05
CA ALA A 4 -36.54 -23.87 16.29
C ALA A 4 -35.46 -22.84 15.88
N ILE A 5 -34.44 -22.65 16.74
CA ILE A 5 -33.31 -21.76 16.46
C ILE A 5 -32.43 -22.33 15.35
N ILE A 6 -32.15 -23.64 15.36
CA ILE A 6 -31.36 -24.31 14.30
C ILE A 6 -32.07 -24.24 12.96
N THR A 7 -33.39 -24.45 12.92
CA THR A 7 -34.18 -24.31 11.69
C THR A 7 -34.21 -22.86 11.18
N LEU A 8 -34.29 -21.88 12.07
CA LEU A 8 -34.27 -20.46 11.69
C LEU A 8 -32.90 -20.03 11.13
N VAL A 9 -31.80 -20.53 11.72
CA VAL A 9 -30.43 -20.29 11.23
C VAL A 9 -30.21 -20.94 9.86
N LEU A 10 -30.71 -22.16 9.64
CA LEU A 10 -30.65 -22.83 8.35
C LEU A 10 -31.47 -22.10 7.27
N ILE A 11 -32.66 -21.60 7.62
CA ILE A 11 -33.48 -20.79 6.70
C ILE A 11 -32.77 -19.47 6.36
N LEU A 12 -32.15 -18.81 7.34
CA LEU A 12 -31.35 -17.60 7.11
C LEU A 12 -30.11 -17.88 6.25
N MET A 13 -29.40 -18.99 6.46
CA MET A 13 -28.25 -19.38 5.63
C MET A 13 -28.65 -19.71 4.19
N VAL A 14 -29.77 -20.42 3.99
CA VAL A 14 -30.31 -20.69 2.65
C VAL A 14 -30.79 -19.40 1.98
N SER A 15 -31.40 -18.48 2.73
CA SER A 15 -31.86 -17.18 2.21
C SER A 15 -30.70 -16.25 1.86
N VAL A 16 -29.59 -16.29 2.60
CA VAL A 16 -28.36 -15.55 2.28
C VAL A 16 -27.66 -16.15 1.06
N CYS A 17 -27.60 -17.49 0.94
CA CYS A 17 -27.11 -18.15 -0.28
C CYS A 17 -27.99 -17.85 -1.50
N GLN A 18 -29.31 -17.76 -1.33
CA GLN A 18 -30.24 -17.39 -2.42
C GLN A 18 -30.21 -15.88 -2.75
N ALA A 19 -29.98 -15.02 -1.75
CA ALA A 19 -29.78 -13.58 -1.96
C ALA A 19 -28.43 -13.29 -2.65
N GLN A 20 -27.38 -14.06 -2.35
CA GLN A 20 -26.12 -14.02 -3.11
C GLN A 20 -26.33 -14.53 -4.54
N ASN A 21 -27.06 -15.64 -4.74
CA ASN A 21 -27.36 -16.16 -6.08
C ASN A 21 -28.30 -15.27 -6.92
N SER A 22 -29.04 -14.34 -6.29
CA SER A 22 -29.89 -13.36 -7.00
C SER A 22 -29.21 -11.99 -7.17
N ALA A 23 -28.24 -11.64 -6.32
CA ALA A 23 -27.35 -10.49 -6.56
C ALA A 23 -26.27 -10.79 -7.62
N THR A 24 -25.95 -12.06 -7.88
CA THR A 24 -25.14 -12.52 -9.04
C THR A 24 -25.92 -12.61 -10.35
N ALA A 25 -27.19 -12.22 -10.38
CA ALA A 25 -28.00 -12.23 -11.61
C ALA A 25 -27.84 -10.96 -12.48
N PHE A 26 -26.83 -10.12 -12.21
CA PHE A 26 -26.24 -9.31 -13.28
C PHE A 26 -25.26 -10.20 -14.06
N VAL A 27 -25.80 -10.93 -15.02
CA VAL A 27 -25.02 -11.75 -15.95
C VAL A 27 -24.16 -10.82 -16.82
N TYR A 28 -22.95 -10.52 -16.36
CA TYR A 28 -21.86 -10.14 -17.26
C TYR A 28 -21.36 -11.41 -17.97
N PRO A 29 -21.10 -11.35 -19.29
CA PRO A 29 -20.50 -12.47 -20.00
C PRO A 29 -19.10 -12.73 -19.42
N GLY A 30 -18.94 -13.83 -18.67
CA GLY A 30 -17.66 -14.19 -18.05
C GLY A 30 -17.71 -14.94 -16.72
N HIS A 31 -18.88 -15.28 -16.18
CA HIS A 31 -19.01 -15.89 -14.85
C HIS A 31 -18.24 -17.22 -14.66
N GLU A 32 -18.09 -18.03 -15.71
CA GLU A 32 -17.25 -19.25 -15.67
C GLU A 32 -15.74 -18.94 -15.47
N ARG A 33 -15.29 -17.71 -15.76
CA ARG A 33 -13.89 -17.30 -15.59
C ARG A 33 -13.55 -16.88 -14.16
N ILE A 34 -14.53 -16.46 -13.35
CA ILE A 34 -14.26 -15.92 -12.00
C ILE A 34 -13.87 -17.05 -11.05
N GLU A 35 -14.62 -18.17 -11.03
CA GLU A 35 -14.28 -19.31 -10.16
C GLU A 35 -12.94 -19.96 -10.52
N GLU A 36 -12.60 -20.06 -11.81
CA GLU A 36 -11.31 -20.60 -12.26
C GLU A 36 -10.15 -19.66 -11.91
N LYS A 37 -10.33 -18.34 -12.12
CA LYS A 37 -9.37 -17.31 -11.68
C LYS A 37 -9.17 -17.32 -10.17
N LEU A 38 -10.24 -17.46 -9.39
CA LEU A 38 -10.17 -17.55 -7.93
C LEU A 38 -9.41 -18.79 -7.47
N LYS A 39 -9.58 -19.94 -8.12
CA LYS A 39 -8.82 -21.16 -7.79
C LYS A 39 -7.33 -21.04 -8.12
N ILE A 40 -6.99 -20.45 -9.27
CA ILE A 40 -5.60 -20.16 -9.64
C ILE A 40 -5.00 -19.19 -8.61
N TYR A 41 -5.72 -18.12 -8.31
CA TYR A 41 -5.34 -17.14 -7.32
C TYR A 41 -5.12 -17.75 -5.93
N GLN A 42 -6.06 -18.54 -5.42
CA GLN A 42 -5.95 -19.20 -4.11
C GLN A 42 -4.71 -20.08 -4.05
N LYS A 43 -4.45 -20.85 -5.11
CA LYS A 43 -3.28 -21.70 -5.20
C LYS A 43 -1.99 -20.89 -5.21
N GLU A 44 -1.95 -19.78 -5.96
CA GLU A 44 -0.81 -18.87 -5.98
C GLU A 44 -0.61 -18.17 -4.64
N PHE A 45 -1.69 -17.70 -4.00
CA PHE A 45 -1.71 -17.10 -2.67
C PHE A 45 -1.20 -18.08 -1.60
N GLU A 46 -1.70 -19.31 -1.57
CA GLU A 46 -1.24 -20.35 -0.65
C GLU A 46 0.24 -20.68 -0.87
N LEU A 47 0.61 -21.04 -2.10
CA LEU A 47 2.00 -21.38 -2.43
C LEU A 47 2.95 -20.23 -2.10
N SER A 48 2.53 -19.00 -2.35
CA SER A 48 3.34 -17.82 -2.09
C SER A 48 3.44 -17.52 -0.61
N SER A 49 2.34 -17.42 0.13
CA SER A 49 2.32 -17.02 1.54
C SER A 49 2.95 -18.06 2.47
N TYR A 50 2.78 -19.36 2.25
CA TYR A 50 3.34 -20.37 3.15
C TYR A 50 4.88 -20.48 3.09
N THR A 51 5.46 -20.13 1.93
CA THR A 51 6.88 -20.29 1.62
C THR A 51 7.64 -18.98 1.55
N ASP A 52 6.97 -17.84 1.78
CA ASP A 52 7.64 -16.53 1.78
C ASP A 52 8.66 -16.46 2.93
N PRO A 53 9.98 -16.34 2.64
CA PRO A 53 10.98 -16.23 3.70
C PRO A 53 10.92 -14.86 4.42
N PHE A 54 10.18 -13.89 3.90
CA PHE A 54 10.04 -12.56 4.49
C PHE A 54 8.86 -12.45 5.47
N ILE A 55 7.89 -13.37 5.43
CA ILE A 55 6.79 -13.36 6.41
C ILE A 55 7.32 -13.82 7.76
N ARG A 56 7.15 -12.98 8.78
CA ARG A 56 7.65 -13.22 10.13
C ARG A 56 6.59 -13.96 10.94
N LYS A 57 6.76 -15.28 11.03
CA LYS A 57 5.79 -16.19 11.70
C LYS A 57 5.79 -16.06 13.23
N ASP A 58 6.71 -15.28 13.78
CA ASP A 58 6.96 -15.08 15.21
C ASP A 58 6.50 -13.72 15.74
N ILE A 59 5.92 -12.87 14.89
CA ILE A 59 5.47 -11.52 15.26
C ILE A 59 3.94 -11.44 15.18
N ASP A 60 3.31 -10.96 16.27
CA ASP A 60 1.87 -10.73 16.39
C ASP A 60 1.39 -9.73 15.32
N THR A 61 0.27 -10.03 14.64
CA THR A 61 -0.31 -9.28 13.52
C THR A 61 -0.80 -7.88 13.92
N LYS A 62 -0.80 -7.54 15.21
CA LYS A 62 -1.10 -6.18 15.73
C LYS A 62 0.00 -5.13 15.50
N ALA A 63 1.11 -5.50 14.85
CA ALA A 63 2.30 -4.66 14.72
C ALA A 63 2.10 -3.30 14.02
N THR A 64 1.18 -3.15 13.05
CA THR A 64 1.03 -1.88 12.32
C THR A 64 0.39 -0.78 13.19
N ALA A 65 -0.65 -1.12 13.96
CA ALA A 65 -1.27 -0.19 14.91
C ALA A 65 -0.31 0.17 16.06
N GLU A 66 0.54 -0.78 16.46
CA GLU A 66 1.63 -0.53 17.40
C GLU A 66 2.69 0.40 16.80
N THR A 67 3.01 0.28 15.51
CA THR A 67 3.98 1.13 14.80
C THR A 67 3.51 2.58 14.73
N ASP A 68 2.25 2.84 14.37
CA ASP A 68 1.69 4.21 14.38
C ASP A 68 1.68 4.81 15.79
N SER A 69 1.39 3.99 16.81
CA SER A 69 1.47 4.38 18.22
C SER A 69 2.91 4.74 18.63
N LEU A 70 3.90 3.94 18.22
CA LEU A 70 5.32 4.18 18.48
C LEU A 70 5.83 5.44 17.78
N ILE A 71 5.39 5.71 16.56
CA ILE A 71 5.72 6.92 15.81
C ILE A 71 5.11 8.14 16.50
N ASN A 72 3.83 8.10 16.87
CA ASN A 72 3.20 9.18 17.63
C ASN A 72 3.88 9.41 18.98
N GLY A 73 4.21 8.35 19.71
CA GLY A 73 4.97 8.41 20.96
C GLY A 73 6.35 9.04 20.78
N PHE A 74 7.05 8.71 19.69
CA PHE A 74 8.30 9.38 19.31
C PHE A 74 8.05 10.86 19.06
N LEU A 75 7.10 11.22 18.19
CA LEU A 75 6.80 12.61 17.85
C LEU A 75 6.44 13.46 19.08
N ARG A 76 5.80 12.90 20.10
CA ARG A 76 5.49 13.61 21.36
C ARG A 76 6.73 13.83 22.24
N SER A 77 7.70 12.92 22.22
CA SER A 77 8.87 12.98 23.10
C SER A 77 9.65 14.28 22.93
N SER A 78 10.03 14.91 24.05
CA SER A 78 10.85 16.13 24.08
C SER A 78 12.24 15.93 23.47
N LEU A 79 12.72 14.68 23.40
CA LEU A 79 14.02 14.32 22.80
C LEU A 79 14.02 14.42 21.27
N THR A 80 12.86 14.59 20.64
CA THR A 80 12.73 14.68 19.17
C THR A 80 12.95 16.07 18.63
N SER A 81 12.90 17.12 19.45
CA SER A 81 12.96 18.51 18.97
C SER A 81 14.22 18.81 18.14
N LYS A 82 15.35 18.16 18.44
CA LYS A 82 16.60 18.28 17.67
C LYS A 82 16.57 17.63 16.27
N ASN A 83 15.62 16.73 16.03
CA ASN A 83 15.45 15.99 14.79
C ASN A 83 14.32 16.56 13.91
N ILE A 84 13.57 17.54 14.42
CA ILE A 84 12.48 18.20 13.72
C ILE A 84 13.03 19.42 13.02
N LYS A 85 12.77 19.51 11.72
CA LYS A 85 13.03 20.69 10.91
C LYS A 85 11.72 21.23 10.38
N HIS A 86 11.26 22.34 10.94
CA HIS A 86 10.10 23.07 10.42
C HIS A 86 10.45 23.77 9.11
N ILE A 87 9.55 23.69 8.14
CA ILE A 87 9.74 24.16 6.78
C ILE A 87 8.67 25.23 6.49
N PRO A 88 9.06 26.48 6.20
CA PRO A 88 8.09 27.56 5.97
C PRO A 88 7.56 27.61 4.52
N TYR A 89 8.30 27.07 3.55
CA TYR A 89 8.00 27.19 2.11
C TYR A 89 8.39 25.93 1.34
N GLY A 90 7.57 24.88 1.41
CA GLY A 90 7.73 23.66 0.62
C GLY A 90 8.99 22.85 0.95
N ILE A 91 8.88 21.53 0.81
CA ILE A 91 9.95 20.60 1.18
C ILE A 91 10.91 20.38 0.01
N ASP A 92 12.18 20.71 0.22
CA ASP A 92 13.27 20.34 -0.69
C ASP A 92 13.84 18.97 -0.29
N TYR A 93 13.34 17.94 -0.95
CA TYR A 93 13.68 16.54 -0.68
C TYR A 93 15.15 16.21 -0.99
N SER A 94 15.78 16.97 -1.90
CA SER A 94 17.20 16.76 -2.27
C SER A 94 18.17 17.02 -1.11
N LYS A 95 17.73 17.75 -0.07
CA LYS A 95 18.54 18.08 1.10
C LYS A 95 18.66 16.94 2.12
N PHE A 96 17.77 15.95 2.10
CA PHE A 96 17.78 14.87 3.10
C PHE A 96 17.67 13.46 2.53
N ILE A 97 17.19 13.28 1.30
CA ILE A 97 17.33 12.01 0.59
C ILE A 97 18.79 11.88 0.12
N PRO A 98 19.54 10.84 0.56
CA PRO A 98 20.90 10.62 0.10
C PRO A 98 20.98 10.47 -1.43
N LYS A 99 22.01 11.06 -2.06
CA LYS A 99 22.17 11.09 -3.52
C LYS A 99 22.33 9.72 -4.18
N ASP A 100 22.79 8.74 -3.41
CA ASP A 100 23.00 7.35 -3.81
C ASP A 100 21.81 6.44 -3.50
N THR A 101 20.67 7.02 -3.08
CA THR A 101 19.41 6.28 -2.89
C THR A 101 18.90 5.75 -4.22
N LYS A 102 18.67 4.44 -4.28
CA LYS A 102 18.11 3.77 -5.46
C LYS A 102 16.59 3.70 -5.40
N VAL A 103 16.02 3.50 -4.23
CA VAL A 103 14.56 3.45 -4.03
C VAL A 103 14.13 4.42 -2.94
N VAL A 104 13.12 5.24 -3.23
CA VAL A 104 12.42 6.06 -2.25
C VAL A 104 11.03 5.46 -2.07
N LEU A 105 10.79 4.83 -0.92
CA LEU A 105 9.47 4.36 -0.51
C LEU A 105 8.75 5.50 0.19
N VAL A 106 7.57 5.85 -0.30
CA VAL A 106 6.74 6.89 0.28
C VAL A 106 5.41 6.28 0.64
N GLY A 107 5.22 6.06 1.93
CA GLY A 107 3.99 5.53 2.49
C GLY A 107 3.08 6.63 3.01
N GLU A 108 1.78 6.38 2.95
CA GLU A 108 0.75 7.20 3.55
C GLU A 108 -0.37 6.35 4.17
N THR A 109 -1.27 7.02 4.89
CA THR A 109 -2.61 6.48 5.17
C THR A 109 -3.58 7.18 4.23
N HIS A 110 -4.35 6.43 3.45
CA HIS A 110 -5.16 6.99 2.37
C HIS A 110 -6.13 8.11 2.79
N GLY A 111 -6.41 9.01 1.84
CA GLY A 111 -7.50 9.98 1.93
C GLY A 111 -7.13 11.38 2.43
N TYR A 112 -5.84 11.77 2.37
CA TYR A 112 -5.40 13.10 2.80
C TYR A 112 -4.77 13.98 1.69
N GLY A 113 -4.68 13.49 0.45
CA GLY A 113 -4.31 14.33 -0.69
C GLY A 113 -2.81 14.62 -0.81
N PHE A 114 -1.95 13.63 -0.59
CA PHE A 114 -0.49 13.82 -0.57
C PHE A 114 0.17 13.83 -1.96
N GLU A 115 -0.59 13.71 -3.04
CA GLU A 115 -0.09 13.57 -4.41
C GLU A 115 0.73 14.79 -4.85
N THR A 116 0.38 15.99 -4.36
CA THR A 116 1.15 17.22 -4.61
C THR A 116 2.56 17.18 -4.01
N HIS A 117 2.77 16.45 -2.92
CA HIS A 117 4.08 16.20 -2.33
C HIS A 117 4.86 15.15 -3.12
N MET A 118 4.18 14.18 -3.72
CA MET A 118 4.81 13.23 -4.65
C MET A 118 5.39 13.93 -5.87
N GLU A 119 4.69 14.92 -6.44
CA GLU A 119 5.27 15.74 -7.51
C GLU A 119 6.55 16.44 -7.07
N SER A 120 6.58 16.96 -5.85
CA SER A 120 7.72 17.70 -5.30
C SER A 120 8.95 16.81 -5.09
N ILE A 121 8.73 15.54 -4.71
CA ILE A 121 9.80 14.52 -4.64
C ILE A 121 10.39 14.26 -6.03
N ILE A 122 9.53 14.02 -7.03
CA ILE A 122 9.95 13.76 -8.42
C ILE A 122 10.72 14.95 -8.98
N LYS A 123 10.20 16.18 -8.82
CA LYS A 123 10.84 17.43 -9.23
C LYS A 123 12.21 17.62 -8.57
N SER A 124 12.32 17.29 -7.29
CA SER A 124 13.58 17.37 -6.52
C SER A 124 14.64 16.41 -7.06
N LEU A 125 14.28 15.15 -7.37
CA LEU A 125 15.20 14.18 -7.99
C LEU A 125 15.61 14.60 -9.40
N ARG A 126 14.67 15.11 -10.21
CA ARG A 126 14.97 15.63 -11.56
C ARG A 126 15.91 16.83 -11.54
N SER A 127 15.72 17.75 -10.61
CA SER A 127 16.61 18.91 -10.42
C SER A 127 18.03 18.50 -10.03
N ALA A 128 18.20 17.32 -9.44
CA ALA A 128 19.51 16.73 -9.15
C ALA A 128 20.10 15.93 -10.33
N GLY A 129 19.51 16.01 -11.53
CA GLY A 129 19.98 15.35 -12.75
C GLY A 129 19.62 13.87 -12.86
N LYS A 130 18.57 13.42 -12.17
CA LYS A 130 18.04 12.04 -12.26
C LYS A 130 16.76 11.99 -13.10
N ASN A 131 16.43 10.85 -13.66
CA ASN A 131 15.13 10.62 -14.29
C ASN A 131 14.42 9.45 -13.60
N PRO A 132 13.77 9.68 -12.44
CA PRO A 132 13.19 8.61 -11.66
C PRO A 132 12.12 7.84 -12.45
N TYR A 133 11.99 6.54 -12.17
CA TYR A 133 10.74 5.82 -12.39
C TYR A 133 9.77 6.15 -11.26
N PHE A 134 8.47 6.22 -11.56
CA PHE A 134 7.43 6.36 -10.54
C PHE A 134 6.55 5.12 -10.53
N ALA A 135 6.39 4.51 -9.37
CA ALA A 135 5.54 3.35 -9.19
C ALA A 135 4.49 3.62 -8.12
N THR A 136 3.27 3.11 -8.30
CA THR A 136 2.16 3.43 -7.40
C THR A 136 1.19 2.27 -7.21
N GLU A 137 0.70 2.12 -5.99
CA GLU A 137 -0.42 1.25 -5.61
C GLU A 137 -1.74 1.67 -6.29
N PHE A 138 -1.88 2.96 -6.62
CA PHE A 138 -3.10 3.54 -7.19
C PHE A 138 -3.29 3.26 -8.70
N LEU A 139 -2.56 2.27 -9.23
CA LEU A 139 -2.58 1.85 -10.61
C LEU A 139 -2.35 0.34 -10.65
N SER A 140 -3.25 -0.39 -11.31
CA SER A 140 -3.06 -1.83 -11.53
C SER A 140 -1.93 -2.10 -12.52
N SER A 141 -1.19 -3.16 -12.26
CA SER A 141 -0.09 -3.61 -13.13
C SER A 141 -0.53 -3.98 -14.56
N GLU A 142 -1.79 -4.31 -14.79
CA GLU A 142 -2.35 -4.52 -16.14
C GLU A 142 -2.41 -3.22 -16.96
N ALA A 143 -2.51 -2.06 -16.29
CA ALA A 143 -2.56 -0.77 -16.96
C ALA A 143 -1.21 -0.37 -17.58
N ASN A 144 -0.10 -1.02 -17.20
CA ASN A 144 1.25 -0.62 -17.61
C ASN A 144 1.46 -0.60 -19.13
N ALA A 145 1.07 -1.69 -19.82
CA ALA A 145 1.25 -1.79 -21.26
C ALA A 145 0.37 -0.78 -22.01
N TRP A 146 -0.85 -0.58 -21.52
CA TRP A 146 -1.80 0.33 -22.12
C TRP A 146 -1.43 1.80 -21.88
N LEU A 147 -0.98 2.16 -20.67
CA LEU A 147 -0.50 3.50 -20.35
C LEU A 147 0.72 3.86 -21.21
N ALA A 148 1.65 2.92 -21.39
CA ALA A 148 2.81 3.11 -22.27
C ALA A 148 2.38 3.37 -23.73
N ALA A 149 1.39 2.64 -24.24
CA ALA A 149 0.84 2.86 -25.57
C ALA A 149 0.13 4.22 -25.69
N ALA A 150 -0.73 4.56 -24.73
CA ALA A 150 -1.49 5.81 -24.75
C ALA A 150 -0.57 7.05 -24.65
N LYS A 151 0.48 6.99 -23.81
CA LYS A 151 1.51 8.05 -23.76
C LYS A 151 2.27 8.21 -25.07
N LYS A 152 2.63 7.10 -25.73
CA LYS A 152 3.28 7.11 -27.06
C LYS A 152 2.39 7.77 -28.12
N GLU A 153 1.08 7.55 -28.03
CA GLU A 153 0.07 8.13 -28.93
C GLU A 153 -0.39 9.55 -28.53
N LYS A 154 0.09 10.07 -27.39
CA LYS A 154 -0.39 11.32 -26.77
C LYS A 154 -1.90 11.34 -26.53
N ASN A 155 -2.51 10.17 -26.31
CA ASN A 155 -3.93 10.02 -26.08
C ASN A 155 -4.22 10.16 -24.58
N LYS A 156 -4.85 11.27 -24.17
CA LYS A 156 -5.16 11.55 -22.75
C LYS A 156 -6.40 10.84 -22.22
N ASN A 157 -7.14 10.11 -23.04
CA ASN A 157 -8.30 9.33 -22.59
C ASN A 157 -7.91 8.19 -21.63
N TYR A 158 -6.62 8.08 -21.28
CA TYR A 158 -6.17 7.02 -20.43
C TYR A 158 -6.59 7.17 -18.95
N LEU A 159 -6.96 8.38 -18.53
CA LEU A 159 -7.29 8.67 -17.14
C LEU A 159 -8.62 8.02 -16.70
N ASP A 160 -9.57 7.82 -17.61
CA ASP A 160 -10.90 7.25 -17.29
C ASP A 160 -10.92 5.71 -17.18
N PHE A 161 -9.76 5.07 -17.19
CA PHE A 161 -9.67 3.61 -17.24
C PHE A 161 -9.78 3.03 -15.84
N VAL A 162 -10.64 2.01 -15.69
CA VAL A 162 -10.97 1.31 -14.43
C VAL A 162 -9.74 0.86 -13.63
N ALA A 163 -8.60 0.69 -14.30
CA ALA A 163 -7.34 0.27 -13.69
C ALA A 163 -6.48 1.41 -13.14
N ILE A 164 -6.97 2.66 -13.14
CA ILE A 164 -6.30 3.86 -12.61
C ILE A 164 -7.21 4.52 -11.56
N SER A 165 -6.67 4.81 -10.37
CA SER A 165 -7.38 5.59 -9.34
C SER A 165 -7.08 7.09 -9.46
N GLU A 166 -7.95 7.92 -8.90
CA GLU A 166 -7.84 9.38 -8.94
C GLU A 166 -6.54 9.90 -8.30
N GLU A 167 -6.02 9.21 -7.29
CA GLU A 167 -4.74 9.52 -6.63
C GLU A 167 -3.54 9.43 -7.59
N ALA A 168 -3.65 8.68 -8.69
CA ALA A 168 -2.59 8.62 -9.69
C ALA A 168 -2.62 9.80 -10.68
N PHE A 169 -3.76 10.49 -10.82
CA PHE A 169 -3.97 11.50 -11.86
C PHE A 169 -3.01 12.69 -11.77
N PRO A 170 -2.77 13.32 -10.60
CA PRO A 170 -1.90 14.50 -10.53
C PRO A 170 -0.49 14.21 -11.07
N ILE A 171 0.06 13.03 -10.78
CA ILE A 171 1.38 12.63 -11.27
C ILE A 171 1.35 12.32 -12.78
N LEU A 172 0.31 11.63 -13.25
CA LEU A 172 0.15 11.30 -14.67
C LEU A 172 -0.04 12.54 -15.54
N GLU A 173 -0.66 13.59 -15.02
CA GLU A 173 -0.85 14.86 -15.71
C GLU A 173 0.39 15.77 -15.64
N ALA A 174 1.06 15.81 -14.48
CA ALA A 174 2.22 16.67 -14.26
C ALA A 174 3.49 16.19 -15.00
N PHE A 175 3.60 14.87 -15.27
CA PHE A 175 4.78 14.29 -15.92
C PHE A 175 4.41 13.33 -17.06
N ASP A 176 4.24 13.89 -18.25
CA ASP A 176 3.96 13.14 -19.47
C ASP A 176 5.12 12.22 -19.86
N ASP A 177 6.36 12.69 -19.70
CA ASP A 177 7.62 12.02 -20.01
C ASP A 177 8.07 10.97 -18.98
N LEU A 178 7.43 10.92 -17.82
CA LEU A 178 7.76 9.98 -16.74
C LEU A 178 7.25 8.58 -17.05
N THR A 179 8.11 7.57 -16.86
CA THR A 179 7.65 6.17 -16.87
C THR A 179 6.95 5.87 -15.56
N VAL A 180 5.64 5.62 -15.64
CA VAL A 180 4.78 5.30 -14.50
C VAL A 180 4.45 3.81 -14.51
N ILE A 181 4.55 3.17 -13.34
CA ILE A 181 4.44 1.73 -13.13
C ILE A 181 3.32 1.46 -12.13
N GLY A 182 2.25 0.84 -12.59
CA GLY A 182 1.19 0.28 -11.76
C GLY A 182 1.70 -0.94 -11.02
N LEU A 183 1.47 -0.93 -9.72
CA LEU A 183 1.89 -1.99 -8.82
C LEU A 183 0.76 -2.94 -8.47
N GLU A 184 -0.48 -2.47 -8.41
CA GLU A 184 -1.51 -3.28 -7.79
C GLU A 184 -1.80 -4.56 -8.56
N VAL A 185 -2.12 -5.61 -7.79
CA VAL A 185 -2.58 -6.87 -8.34
C VAL A 185 -3.92 -6.60 -9.05
N PRO A 186 -4.03 -6.89 -10.36
CA PRO A 186 -5.21 -6.52 -11.12
C PRO A 186 -6.51 -7.06 -10.54
N GLU A 187 -6.46 -8.26 -9.99
CA GLU A 187 -7.56 -8.92 -9.30
C GLU A 187 -8.04 -8.18 -8.05
N ILE A 188 -7.12 -7.52 -7.33
CA ILE A 188 -7.41 -6.72 -6.13
C ILE A 188 -7.86 -5.32 -6.51
N PHE A 189 -7.36 -4.77 -7.61
CA PHE A 189 -7.66 -3.39 -8.01
C PHE A 189 -8.95 -3.25 -8.83
N ASN A 190 -9.18 -4.15 -9.79
CA ASN A 190 -10.19 -3.97 -10.85
C ASN A 190 -11.53 -4.65 -10.55
N ASP A 191 -11.60 -5.61 -9.62
CA ASP A 191 -12.76 -6.48 -9.45
C ASP A 191 -13.23 -6.57 -7.98
N ARG A 192 -14.26 -5.79 -7.65
CA ARG A 192 -14.89 -5.79 -6.33
C ARG A 192 -15.47 -7.16 -5.91
N GLN A 193 -15.79 -8.05 -6.85
CA GLN A 193 -16.27 -9.40 -6.53
C GLN A 193 -15.10 -10.35 -6.20
N MET A 194 -13.97 -10.22 -6.89
CA MET A 194 -12.72 -10.92 -6.55
C MET A 194 -12.19 -10.44 -5.19
N ILE A 195 -12.27 -9.15 -4.88
CA ILE A 195 -11.95 -8.60 -3.56
C ILE A 195 -12.82 -9.25 -2.46
N ASN A 196 -14.12 -9.45 -2.68
CA ASN A 196 -14.97 -10.14 -1.70
C ASN A 196 -14.62 -11.63 -1.54
N ALA A 197 -14.29 -12.34 -2.63
CA ALA A 197 -13.88 -13.75 -2.56
C ALA A 197 -12.47 -13.93 -1.97
N PHE A 198 -11.57 -12.99 -2.25
CA PHE A 198 -10.26 -12.85 -1.61
C PHE A 198 -10.43 -12.63 -0.11
N CYS A 199 -11.30 -11.69 0.27
CA CYS A 199 -11.54 -11.38 1.66
C CYS A 199 -12.22 -12.53 2.40
N ILE A 200 -13.08 -13.31 1.75
CA ILE A 200 -13.61 -14.56 2.31
C ILE A 200 -12.49 -15.59 2.51
N HIS A 201 -11.58 -15.78 1.56
CA HIS A 201 -10.49 -16.77 1.71
C HIS A 201 -9.43 -16.36 2.74
N ALA A 202 -9.00 -15.11 2.74
CA ALA A 202 -8.05 -14.64 3.73
C ALA A 202 -8.73 -14.42 5.11
N ALA A 203 -10.03 -14.10 5.20
CA ALA A 203 -10.77 -14.21 6.47
C ALA A 203 -10.92 -15.65 6.93
N LEU A 204 -11.17 -16.62 6.05
CA LEU A 204 -11.16 -18.06 6.40
C LEU A 204 -9.78 -18.50 6.86
N PHE A 205 -8.71 -17.99 6.27
CA PHE A 205 -7.34 -18.27 6.67
C PHE A 205 -7.01 -17.68 8.06
N CYS A 206 -7.35 -16.41 8.29
CA CYS A 206 -7.25 -15.74 9.59
C CYS A 206 -8.13 -16.44 10.63
N ALA A 207 -9.37 -16.82 10.31
CA ALA A 207 -10.27 -17.54 11.21
C ALA A 207 -9.79 -18.96 11.54
N LEU A 208 -9.08 -19.63 10.62
CA LEU A 208 -8.44 -20.93 10.86
C LEU A 208 -7.20 -20.82 11.78
N HIS A 209 -6.55 -19.66 11.86
CA HIS A 209 -5.38 -19.42 12.71
C HIS A 209 -5.69 -18.69 14.02
N GLU A 210 -6.72 -17.82 14.05
CA GLU A 210 -7.03 -16.92 15.17
C GLU A 210 -8.42 -17.18 15.81
N GLY A 211 -9.25 -18.06 15.23
CA GLY A 211 -10.43 -18.61 15.91
C GLY A 211 -11.69 -17.74 15.94
N GLU A 212 -11.73 -16.56 15.33
CA GLU A 212 -12.92 -15.71 15.28
C GLU A 212 -13.24 -15.26 13.85
N ILE A 213 -14.48 -15.49 13.41
CA ILE A 213 -15.01 -14.99 12.13
C ILE A 213 -15.65 -13.63 12.43
N ALA A 214 -15.02 -12.56 11.99
CA ALA A 214 -15.55 -11.21 12.11
C ALA A 214 -16.67 -10.95 11.05
N ASP A 215 -17.37 -9.84 11.22
CA ASP A 215 -18.63 -9.52 10.54
C ASP A 215 -18.38 -8.90 9.14
N THR A 216 -18.84 -9.61 8.11
CA THR A 216 -18.53 -9.53 6.65
C THR A 216 -18.46 -8.17 5.91
N LYS A 217 -18.73 -7.03 6.54
CA LYS A 217 -18.53 -5.68 5.93
C LYS A 217 -17.41 -4.87 6.55
N ALA A 218 -17.05 -5.13 7.82
CA ALA A 218 -15.88 -4.53 8.46
C ALA A 218 -14.57 -5.25 8.05
N ASP A 219 -14.69 -6.39 7.35
CA ASP A 219 -13.58 -7.31 7.12
C ASP A 219 -12.79 -7.09 5.83
N LEU A 220 -13.25 -6.27 4.89
CA LEU A 220 -12.53 -6.10 3.63
C LEU A 220 -11.17 -5.43 3.84
N ALA A 221 -11.16 -4.34 4.62
CA ALA A 221 -9.94 -3.64 5.00
C ALA A 221 -9.06 -4.54 5.90
N CYS A 222 -9.67 -5.24 6.87
CA CYS A 222 -8.99 -6.16 7.78
C CYS A 222 -8.25 -7.28 7.03
N VAL A 223 -8.90 -7.84 6.01
CA VAL A 223 -8.37 -8.96 5.25
C VAL A 223 -7.34 -8.53 4.20
N ILE A 224 -7.51 -7.37 3.55
CA ILE A 224 -6.46 -6.80 2.69
C ILE A 224 -5.22 -6.42 3.52
N SER A 225 -5.42 -6.01 4.77
CA SER A 225 -4.33 -5.69 5.71
C SER A 225 -3.73 -6.90 6.42
N ALA A 226 -4.26 -8.12 6.24
CA ALA A 226 -3.67 -9.31 6.82
C ALA A 226 -2.22 -9.47 6.33
N ALA A 227 -1.34 -10.02 7.18
CA ALA A 227 0.09 -10.08 6.88
C ALA A 227 0.36 -10.85 5.58
N GLU A 228 -0.35 -11.95 5.34
CA GLU A 228 -0.23 -12.79 4.15
C GLU A 228 -0.77 -12.09 2.89
N ALA A 229 -1.90 -11.40 3.00
CA ALA A 229 -2.47 -10.57 1.93
C ALA A 229 -1.51 -9.47 1.49
N THR A 230 -0.95 -8.77 2.47
CA THR A 230 0.05 -7.72 2.27
C THR A 230 1.34 -8.31 1.68
N ALA A 231 1.78 -9.48 2.15
CA ALA A 231 2.97 -10.17 1.65
C ALA A 231 2.84 -10.56 0.18
N TYR A 232 1.68 -11.10 -0.21
CA TYR A 232 1.37 -11.44 -1.59
C TYR A 232 1.47 -10.21 -2.51
N ARG A 233 0.84 -9.09 -2.10
CA ARG A 233 0.92 -7.81 -2.83
C ARG A 233 2.36 -7.31 -2.93
N ASN A 234 3.10 -7.29 -1.82
CA ASN A 234 4.52 -6.88 -1.80
C ASN A 234 5.39 -7.70 -2.75
N ARG A 235 5.15 -9.01 -2.83
CA ARG A 235 5.87 -9.90 -3.77
C ARG A 235 5.54 -9.56 -5.21
N HIS A 236 4.26 -9.40 -5.53
CA HIS A 236 3.82 -9.00 -6.87
C HIS A 236 4.48 -7.68 -7.28
N TRP A 237 4.47 -6.69 -6.38
CA TRP A 237 5.10 -5.39 -6.61
C TRP A 237 6.60 -5.53 -6.90
N ILE A 238 7.33 -6.32 -6.10
CA ILE A 238 8.75 -6.61 -6.34
C ILE A 238 8.99 -7.23 -7.71
N ASN A 239 8.14 -8.16 -8.16
CA ASN A 239 8.29 -8.80 -9.47
C ASN A 239 8.06 -7.79 -10.61
N VAL A 240 7.06 -6.93 -10.49
CA VAL A 240 6.79 -5.85 -11.45
C VAL A 240 7.94 -4.85 -11.49
N LEU A 241 8.54 -4.54 -10.34
CA LEU A 241 9.62 -3.56 -10.19
C LEU A 241 10.99 -4.09 -10.61
N ASP A 242 11.20 -5.41 -10.63
CA ASP A 242 12.50 -6.05 -10.85
C ASP A 242 13.29 -5.51 -12.07
N PRO A 243 12.66 -5.29 -13.25
CA PRO A 243 13.36 -4.69 -14.39
C PRO A 243 13.91 -3.28 -14.13
N TYR A 244 13.19 -2.49 -13.34
CA TYR A 244 13.51 -1.09 -13.05
C TYR A 244 14.52 -0.96 -11.90
N LEU A 245 14.47 -1.89 -10.94
CA LEU A 245 15.42 -1.97 -9.83
C LEU A 245 16.85 -2.28 -10.30
N ARG A 246 17.00 -2.94 -11.45
CA ARG A 246 18.31 -3.25 -12.05
C ARG A 246 18.92 -2.10 -12.87
N ASN A 247 18.14 -1.06 -13.18
CA ASN A 247 18.60 0.11 -13.94
C ASN A 247 19.43 1.08 -13.05
N SER A 248 20.08 2.10 -13.63
CA SER A 248 20.77 3.18 -12.92
C SER A 248 19.84 4.25 -12.35
N GLU A 249 18.65 4.43 -12.92
CA GLU A 249 17.71 5.48 -12.50
C GLU A 249 17.00 5.15 -11.17
N PRO A 250 16.76 6.12 -10.29
CA PRO A 250 16.05 5.88 -9.04
C PRO A 250 14.59 5.47 -9.29
N VAL A 251 13.98 4.77 -8.34
CA VAL A 251 12.55 4.44 -8.35
C VAL A 251 11.89 5.10 -7.14
N VAL A 252 10.84 5.88 -7.38
CA VAL A 252 9.97 6.43 -6.33
C VAL A 252 8.71 5.58 -6.28
N ILE A 253 8.37 5.07 -5.11
CA ILE A 253 7.25 4.15 -4.91
C ILE A 253 6.26 4.79 -3.94
N TYR A 254 4.98 4.87 -4.33
CA TYR A 254 3.90 5.51 -3.57
C TYR A 254 2.78 4.51 -3.24
N GLY A 255 2.32 4.49 -1.99
CA GLY A 255 1.21 3.64 -1.57
C GLY A 255 0.95 3.70 -0.06
N GLY A 256 0.17 2.75 0.44
CA GLY A 256 -0.13 2.60 1.85
C GLY A 256 1.10 2.27 2.68
N ILE A 257 1.25 2.91 3.84
CA ILE A 257 2.42 2.78 4.69
C ILE A 257 2.65 1.35 5.21
N GLY A 258 1.59 0.56 5.37
CA GLY A 258 1.68 -0.86 5.74
C GLY A 258 2.50 -1.74 4.78
N HIS A 259 2.76 -1.26 3.56
CA HIS A 259 3.64 -1.93 2.60
C HIS A 259 5.11 -1.52 2.74
N MET A 260 5.40 -0.41 3.42
CA MET A 260 6.68 0.30 3.31
C MET A 260 7.58 0.16 4.55
N TYR A 261 7.04 -0.19 5.72
CA TYR A 261 7.80 -0.23 6.97
C TYR A 261 8.91 -1.28 6.98
N TYR A 262 10.13 -0.95 7.43
CA TYR A 262 11.06 -1.99 7.86
C TYR A 262 10.46 -2.74 9.04
N GLY A 263 10.61 -4.07 9.08
CA GLY A 263 10.16 -4.82 10.25
C GLY A 263 8.76 -5.41 10.14
N GLU A 264 7.98 -5.06 9.11
CA GLU A 264 6.57 -5.44 9.02
C GLU A 264 6.40 -6.98 9.00
N PRO A 265 5.43 -7.55 9.76
CA PRO A 265 5.21 -9.00 9.80
C PRO A 265 4.96 -9.63 8.43
N SER A 266 4.36 -8.88 7.51
CA SER A 266 4.09 -9.29 6.13
C SER A 266 5.35 -9.44 5.25
N GLY A 267 6.52 -9.04 5.74
CA GLY A 267 7.70 -8.89 4.89
C GLY A 267 7.48 -7.76 3.89
N SER A 268 7.65 -6.53 4.38
CA SER A 268 7.41 -5.30 3.63
C SER A 268 8.24 -5.20 2.36
N LEU A 269 7.89 -4.21 1.52
CA LEU A 269 8.70 -3.84 0.37
C LEU A 269 10.12 -3.42 0.79
N ALA A 270 10.26 -2.70 1.91
CA ALA A 270 11.55 -2.26 2.42
C ALA A 270 12.45 -3.45 2.82
N ASP A 271 11.91 -4.44 3.55
CA ASP A 271 12.66 -5.63 3.95
C ASP A 271 13.15 -6.42 2.72
N ARG A 272 12.29 -6.55 1.71
CA ARG A 272 12.62 -7.22 0.44
C ARG A 272 13.68 -6.49 -0.36
N LEU A 273 13.67 -5.16 -0.37
CA LEU A 273 14.68 -4.34 -1.06
C LEU A 273 16.02 -4.39 -0.34
N VAL A 274 16.03 -4.34 1.00
CA VAL A 274 17.25 -4.47 1.81
C VAL A 274 17.92 -5.82 1.61
N ALA A 275 17.15 -6.91 1.56
CA ALA A 275 17.68 -8.25 1.29
C ALA A 275 18.29 -8.41 -0.12
N ARG A 276 18.04 -7.45 -1.02
CA ARG A 276 18.63 -7.37 -2.36
C ARG A 276 19.78 -6.34 -2.43
N ASP A 277 20.25 -5.86 -1.28
CA ASP A 277 21.27 -4.80 -1.15
C ASP A 277 20.90 -3.49 -1.87
N ILE A 278 19.60 -3.19 -1.99
CA ILE A 278 19.12 -1.97 -2.64
C ILE A 278 19.06 -0.84 -1.61
N LYS A 279 19.83 0.23 -1.88
CA LYS A 279 19.82 1.45 -1.05
C LYS A 279 18.44 2.11 -1.08
N THR A 280 17.77 2.07 0.06
CA THR A 280 16.37 2.46 0.20
C THR A 280 16.21 3.54 1.28
N VAL A 281 15.28 4.47 1.05
CA VAL A 281 14.79 5.44 2.05
C VAL A 281 13.30 5.25 2.20
N VAL A 282 12.82 5.13 3.43
CA VAL A 282 11.40 5.03 3.78
C VAL A 282 10.91 6.35 4.39
N ILE A 283 9.97 6.97 3.71
CA ILE A 283 9.30 8.21 4.11
C ILE A 283 7.86 7.87 4.47
N TYR A 284 7.41 8.29 5.64
CA TYR A 284 6.00 8.28 6.00
C TYR A 284 5.44 9.70 5.98
N MET A 285 4.42 9.93 5.15
CA MET A 285 3.68 11.19 5.10
C MET A 285 2.46 11.15 6.04
N PHE A 286 2.35 12.17 6.88
CA PHE A 286 1.26 12.40 7.81
C PHE A 286 0.62 13.76 7.52
N SER A 287 -0.70 13.79 7.42
CA SER A 287 -1.44 15.04 7.45
C SER A 287 -1.58 15.50 8.90
N LYS A 288 -1.47 16.81 9.12
CA LYS A 288 -1.79 17.44 10.39
C LYS A 288 -3.21 17.13 10.85
N LYS A 289 -4.14 16.84 9.93
CA LYS A 289 -5.51 16.42 10.28
C LYS A 289 -5.54 15.16 11.14
N GLN A 290 -4.57 14.26 10.94
CA GLN A 290 -4.43 12.98 11.64
C GLN A 290 -3.79 13.10 13.01
N LEU A 291 -3.08 14.19 13.26
CA LEU A 291 -2.40 14.41 14.52
C LEU A 291 -3.42 14.70 15.63
N ASP A 292 -3.10 14.23 16.84
CA ASP A 292 -3.79 14.66 18.06
C ASP A 292 -3.54 16.16 18.35
N GLN A 293 -4.23 16.70 19.35
CA GLN A 293 -4.15 18.13 19.67
C GLN A 293 -2.74 18.57 20.08
N ASP A 294 -2.03 17.79 20.91
CA ASP A 294 -0.69 18.13 21.39
C ASP A 294 0.31 18.20 20.23
N LEU A 295 0.23 17.22 19.31
CA LEU A 295 1.06 17.17 18.11
C LEU A 295 0.68 18.28 17.11
N LYS A 296 -0.60 18.62 16.96
CA LYS A 296 -1.04 19.78 16.14
C LYS A 296 -0.44 21.09 16.63
N GLU A 297 -0.38 21.30 17.95
CA GLU A 297 0.22 22.50 18.55
C GLU A 297 1.74 22.54 18.35
N LYS A 298 2.40 21.37 18.36
CA LYS A 298 3.83 21.22 18.09
C LYS A 298 4.18 21.46 16.61
N PHE A 299 3.36 20.96 15.70
CA PHE A 299 3.58 21.03 14.24
C PHE A 299 2.68 22.10 13.60
N LYS A 300 2.98 23.37 13.84
CA LYS A 300 2.20 24.50 13.31
C LYS A 300 2.32 24.69 11.80
N GLN A 301 3.38 24.16 11.21
CA GLN A 301 3.71 24.22 9.78
C GLN A 301 4.31 22.88 9.36
N GLU A 302 4.47 22.67 8.06
CA GLU A 302 5.16 21.49 7.51
C GLU A 302 6.48 21.22 8.22
N ALA A 303 6.78 19.94 8.41
CA ALA A 303 8.00 19.53 9.09
C ALA A 303 8.57 18.24 8.51
N VAL A 304 9.89 18.16 8.49
CA VAL A 304 10.62 16.92 8.25
C VAL A 304 11.21 16.46 9.57
N VAL A 305 10.90 15.24 9.96
CA VAL A 305 11.44 14.61 11.18
C VAL A 305 12.34 13.45 10.76
N LYS A 306 13.63 13.56 11.07
CA LYS A 306 14.60 12.50 10.78
C LYS A 306 14.61 11.46 11.90
N ILE A 307 14.47 10.18 11.56
CA ILE A 307 14.61 9.11 12.54
C ILE A 307 16.09 8.85 12.85
N PRO A 308 16.51 8.90 14.12
CA PRO A 308 17.88 8.53 14.51
C PRO A 308 18.15 7.07 14.18
N SER A 309 19.37 6.74 13.73
CA SER A 309 19.74 5.37 13.31
C SER A 309 19.41 4.31 14.36
N GLY A 310 19.62 4.61 15.66
CA GLY A 310 19.33 3.68 16.76
C GLY A 310 17.84 3.42 17.03
N ARG A 311 16.93 4.10 16.33
CA ARG A 311 15.47 3.90 16.43
C ARG A 311 14.82 3.44 15.12
N LYS A 312 15.58 3.29 14.04
CA LYS A 312 15.02 2.87 12.73
C LYS A 312 14.42 1.47 12.79
N SER A 313 15.06 0.55 13.51
CA SER A 313 14.57 -0.82 13.70
C SER A 313 13.29 -0.91 14.53
N GLU A 314 13.00 0.14 15.32
CA GLU A 314 11.80 0.22 16.15
C GLU A 314 10.65 0.93 15.43
N LEU A 315 10.96 1.98 14.67
CA LEU A 315 9.96 2.82 14.00
C LEU A 315 9.69 2.43 12.54
N GLY A 316 10.50 1.55 11.97
CA GLY A 316 10.29 1.04 10.61
C GLY A 316 10.52 2.06 9.48
N ILE A 317 10.99 3.28 9.77
CA ILE A 317 11.10 4.38 8.78
C ILE A 317 12.38 5.21 8.94
N ASP A 318 12.74 5.95 7.89
CA ASP A 318 13.86 6.89 7.89
C ASP A 318 13.42 8.33 8.20
N TYR A 319 12.24 8.72 7.69
CA TYR A 319 11.70 10.06 7.83
C TYR A 319 10.19 10.04 8.07
N VAL A 320 9.72 10.97 8.90
CA VAL A 320 8.32 11.38 8.95
C VAL A 320 8.20 12.77 8.35
N ILE A 321 7.22 12.96 7.49
CA ILE A 321 6.90 14.27 6.91
C ILE A 321 5.50 14.66 7.36
N ILE A 322 5.41 15.80 8.05
CA ILE A 322 4.15 16.38 8.48
C ILE A 322 3.73 17.43 7.46
N ILE A 323 2.53 17.29 6.92
CA ILE A 323 1.93 18.12 5.86
C ILE A 323 0.64 18.77 6.40
N ASP A 324 0.28 19.96 5.92
CA ASP A 324 -0.95 20.67 6.32
C ASP A 324 -2.26 20.01 5.87
#